data_AF-A0AAW7AZM0-F1
#
_entry.id   AF-A0AAW7AZM0-F1
#
_cell.length_a   1.000
_cell.length_b   1.000
_cell.length_c   1.000
_cell.angle_alpha   90.00
_cell.angle_beta   90.00
_cell.angle_gamma   90.00
#
_symmetry.space_group_name_H-M   'P 1'
#
loop_
_entity.id
_entity.type
_entity.pdbx_description
1 polymer ?
#
loop_
_entity_poly.entity_id
_entity_poly.type
_entity_poly.pdbx_seq_one_letter_code
_entity_poly.pdbx_strand_id
1 'polypeptide(L)'
;MTDHPKPTPHPPAAGLLEIRRQIDDIDNTLLDLVNQRLNLARQIGALKKTSGNPVLDPDRESEVLNRLTCRNTGPLPTSVLRHLFSGIMAAAREVQRVSPASTSEAAPFLSSATALYGVMGDPVAHSLSPILHNAAFGEAGINAVYAAFQVQDLPGAVAGIRALNIRGVSITLPHKIAVMDLLDEVDPMARQIGAVNTVVNDKGRLLGFNTDSPGATAALMAQTPVAGKQVAVLGSGGAARAVAHGVSACGGNLVVVSRNETAGRQLAQDMNGQFGLLADFTGKEIDILINATSVGMAPDIDATPVPAQCLQPEMTVMDIVYTPLETQLLKDARAAGCRVVDGLSMLVHQGALQFEHWTGRKAPVAVMAAAAYRAKDVDHD
;
A
#
# COMPACT_ATOMS: atom_id res chain seq x y z
N MET A 1 3.89 -38.93 -38.43
CA MET A 1 3.22 -37.67 -38.84
C MET A 1 1.74 -37.82 -38.55
N THR A 2 1.30 -37.39 -37.38
CA THR A 2 -0.12 -37.27 -37.01
C THR A 2 -0.24 -35.94 -36.31
N ASP A 3 -0.60 -34.93 -37.09
CA ASP A 3 -0.73 -33.54 -36.68
C ASP A 3 -2.15 -33.35 -36.14
N HIS A 4 -2.30 -33.21 -34.83
CA HIS A 4 -3.58 -32.86 -34.22
C HIS A 4 -3.68 -31.34 -34.15
N PRO A 5 -4.69 -30.71 -34.77
CA PRO A 5 -4.84 -29.26 -34.68
C PRO A 5 -5.20 -28.87 -33.24
N LYS A 6 -4.45 -27.93 -32.67
CA LYS A 6 -4.84 -27.28 -31.40
C LYS A 6 -6.15 -26.51 -31.59
N PRO A 7 -7.07 -26.52 -30.60
CA PRO A 7 -8.29 -25.74 -30.67
C PRO A 7 -7.96 -24.25 -30.66
N THR A 8 -8.52 -23.52 -31.61
CA THR A 8 -8.44 -22.05 -31.65
C THR A 8 -9.21 -21.45 -30.48
N PRO A 9 -8.69 -20.41 -29.81
CA PRO A 9 -9.45 -19.70 -28.80
C PRO A 9 -10.63 -19.01 -29.48
N HIS A 10 -11.85 -19.40 -29.10
CA HIS A 10 -13.04 -18.67 -29.52
C HIS A 10 -12.95 -17.26 -28.92
N PRO A 11 -13.04 -16.19 -29.74
CA PRO A 11 -13.15 -14.83 -29.22
C PRO A 11 -14.38 -14.76 -28.29
N PRO A 12 -14.35 -13.96 -27.21
CA PRO A 12 -15.53 -13.79 -26.36
C PRO A 12 -16.70 -13.43 -27.28
N ALA A 13 -17.76 -14.26 -27.23
CA ALA A 13 -18.91 -14.11 -28.11
C ALA A 13 -19.36 -12.65 -28.06
N ALA A 14 -19.31 -11.94 -29.18
CA ALA A 14 -19.50 -10.49 -29.24
C ALA A 14 -20.77 -10.01 -28.49
N GLY A 15 -21.79 -10.87 -28.40
CA GLY A 15 -22.99 -10.63 -27.61
C GLY A 15 -22.78 -10.47 -26.09
N LEU A 16 -21.78 -11.11 -25.47
CA LEU A 16 -21.50 -10.94 -24.03
C LEU A 16 -20.96 -9.55 -23.71
N LEU A 17 -20.08 -9.03 -24.55
CA LEU A 17 -19.53 -7.68 -24.40
C LEU A 17 -20.62 -6.62 -24.62
N GLU A 18 -21.52 -6.87 -25.57
CA GLU A 18 -22.64 -5.98 -25.83
C GLU A 18 -23.66 -5.94 -24.67
N ILE A 19 -24.00 -7.11 -24.09
CA ILE A 19 -24.87 -7.18 -22.91
C ILE A 19 -24.23 -6.48 -21.70
N ARG A 20 -22.91 -6.62 -21.50
CA ARG A 20 -22.20 -5.91 -20.41
C ARG A 20 -22.28 -4.40 -20.58
N ARG A 21 -22.07 -3.89 -21.79
CA ARG A 21 -22.21 -2.46 -22.07
C ARG A 21 -23.64 -1.97 -21.78
N GLN A 22 -24.66 -2.77 -22.15
CA GLN A 22 -26.06 -2.43 -21.82
C GLN A 22 -26.30 -2.40 -20.30
N ILE A 23 -25.66 -3.27 -19.53
CA ILE A 23 -25.71 -3.23 -18.06
C ILE A 23 -25.03 -1.96 -17.54
N ASP A 24 -23.85 -1.62 -18.04
CA ASP A 24 -23.12 -0.40 -17.63
C ASP A 24 -23.97 0.87 -17.89
N ASP A 25 -24.65 0.94 -19.04
CA ASP A 25 -25.55 2.05 -19.38
C ASP A 25 -26.77 2.13 -18.43
N ILE A 26 -27.34 0.97 -18.05
CA ILE A 26 -28.42 0.88 -17.07
C ILE A 26 -27.91 1.30 -15.68
N ASP A 27 -26.72 0.88 -15.28
CA ASP A 27 -26.13 1.22 -13.99
C ASP A 27 -25.84 2.72 -13.86
N ASN A 28 -25.35 3.34 -14.93
CA ASN A 28 -25.21 4.80 -15.01
C ASN A 28 -26.57 5.49 -14.85
N THR A 29 -27.61 5.01 -15.54
CA THR A 29 -28.96 5.55 -15.43
C THR A 29 -29.54 5.37 -14.02
N LEU A 30 -29.30 4.22 -13.38
CA LEU A 30 -29.72 3.95 -12.01
C LEU A 30 -29.05 4.90 -11.03
N LEU A 31 -27.75 5.16 -11.19
CA LEU A 31 -27.01 6.12 -10.38
C LEU A 31 -27.59 7.52 -10.51
N ASP A 32 -27.86 7.97 -11.74
CA ASP A 32 -28.46 9.28 -12.01
C ASP A 32 -29.85 9.42 -11.36
N LEU A 33 -30.70 8.39 -11.48
CA LEU A 33 -32.03 8.39 -10.87
C LEU A 33 -31.98 8.39 -9.33
N VAL A 34 -31.03 7.64 -8.74
CA VAL A 34 -30.80 7.66 -7.29
C VAL A 34 -30.35 9.07 -6.85
N ASN A 35 -29.41 9.69 -7.55
CA ASN A 35 -28.94 11.04 -7.27
C ASN A 35 -30.05 12.08 -7.38
N GLN A 36 -30.89 12.02 -8.42
CA GLN A 36 -32.07 12.88 -8.57
C GLN A 36 -33.02 12.73 -7.38
N ARG A 37 -33.29 11.50 -6.92
CA ARG A 37 -34.12 11.24 -5.75
C ARG A 37 -33.50 11.82 -4.47
N LEU A 38 -32.19 11.69 -4.28
CA LEU A 38 -31.48 12.24 -3.11
C LEU A 38 -31.52 13.78 -3.09
N ASN A 39 -31.42 14.43 -4.26
CA ASN A 39 -31.58 15.87 -4.36
C ASN A 39 -32.97 16.35 -3.96
N LEU A 40 -34.03 15.65 -4.38
CA LEU A 40 -35.40 15.92 -3.93
C LEU A 40 -35.55 15.70 -2.41
N ALA A 41 -34.93 14.64 -1.88
CA ALA A 41 -34.88 14.41 -0.45
C ALA A 41 -34.20 15.58 0.29
N ARG A 42 -33.09 16.11 -0.21
CA ARG A 42 -32.43 17.30 0.36
C ARG A 42 -33.36 18.52 0.43
N GLN A 43 -34.14 18.77 -0.63
CA GLN A 43 -35.15 19.84 -0.64
C GLN A 43 -36.23 19.62 0.43
N ILE A 44 -36.71 18.38 0.58
CA ILE A 44 -37.65 17.99 1.65
C ILE A 44 -37.03 18.24 3.03
N GLY A 45 -35.76 17.88 3.24
CA GLY A 45 -35.04 18.11 4.48
C GLY A 45 -34.99 19.61 4.86
N ALA A 46 -34.72 20.48 3.89
CA ALA A 46 -34.73 21.93 4.08
C ALA A 46 -36.12 22.45 4.53
N LEU A 47 -37.21 21.98 3.89
CA LEU A 47 -38.59 22.34 4.24
C LEU A 47 -39.02 21.80 5.61
N LYS A 48 -38.61 20.57 5.95
CA LYS A 48 -38.87 19.96 7.27
C LYS A 48 -38.18 20.72 8.38
N LYS A 49 -36.95 21.21 8.15
CA LYS A 49 -36.18 22.00 9.11
C LYS A 49 -36.84 23.35 9.42
N THR A 50 -37.38 24.06 8.43
CA THR A 50 -38.15 25.29 8.64
C THR A 50 -39.49 25.06 9.33
N SER A 51 -40.08 23.88 9.17
CA SER A 51 -41.39 23.52 9.74
C SER A 51 -41.30 22.78 11.08
N GLY A 52 -40.10 22.48 11.58
CA GLY A 52 -39.89 21.71 12.81
C GLY A 52 -40.27 20.22 12.72
N ASN A 53 -40.43 19.68 11.52
CA ASN A 53 -40.88 18.29 11.31
C ASN A 53 -39.72 17.29 11.37
N PRO A 54 -39.92 16.07 11.90
CA PRO A 54 -38.88 15.05 11.97
C PRO A 54 -38.47 14.54 10.58
N VAL A 55 -37.17 14.24 10.44
CA VAL A 55 -36.59 13.67 9.21
C VAL A 55 -37.14 12.27 8.94
N LEU A 56 -37.22 11.43 9.98
CA LEU A 56 -37.79 10.09 9.91
C LEU A 56 -39.33 10.16 9.93
N ASP A 57 -39.95 9.52 8.96
CA ASP A 57 -41.40 9.39 8.82
C ASP A 57 -41.73 7.92 8.46
N PRO A 58 -41.95 7.05 9.47
CA PRO A 58 -42.14 5.61 9.25
C PRO A 58 -43.36 5.27 8.40
N ASP A 59 -44.42 6.07 8.52
CA ASP A 59 -45.67 5.87 7.78
C ASP A 59 -45.45 6.16 6.29
N ARG A 60 -44.76 7.26 5.99
CA ARG A 60 -44.41 7.61 4.61
C ARG A 60 -43.47 6.60 3.97
N GLU A 61 -42.49 6.08 4.70
CA GLU A 61 -41.58 5.06 4.18
C GLU A 61 -42.32 3.75 3.89
N SER A 62 -43.24 3.36 4.78
CA SER A 62 -44.10 2.18 4.58
C SER A 62 -45.00 2.33 3.36
N GLU A 63 -45.58 3.51 3.15
CA GLU A 63 -46.39 3.83 1.97
C GLU A 63 -45.58 3.69 0.67
N VAL A 64 -44.35 4.23 0.65
CA VAL A 64 -43.45 4.15 -0.52
C VAL A 64 -43.08 2.70 -0.82
N LEU A 65 -42.71 1.90 0.20
CA LEU A 65 -42.37 0.49 0.02
C LEU A 65 -43.55 -0.34 -0.48
N ASN A 66 -44.74 -0.10 0.06
CA ASN A 66 -45.96 -0.79 -0.37
C ASN A 66 -46.28 -0.46 -1.84
N ARG A 67 -46.26 0.83 -2.21
CA ARG A 67 -46.49 1.28 -3.59
C ARG A 67 -45.49 0.67 -4.57
N LEU A 68 -44.19 0.66 -4.22
CA LEU A 68 -43.14 0.10 -5.09
C LEU A 68 -43.25 -1.42 -5.21
N THR A 69 -43.61 -2.10 -4.13
CA THR A 69 -43.88 -3.55 -4.14
C THR A 69 -45.02 -3.89 -5.08
N CYS A 70 -46.15 -3.17 -5.01
CA CYS A 70 -47.30 -3.39 -5.89
C CYS A 70 -47.02 -3.04 -7.36
N ARG A 71 -46.08 -2.12 -7.63
CA ARG A 71 -45.72 -1.69 -8.99
C ARG A 71 -44.69 -2.60 -9.66
N ASN A 72 -43.95 -3.40 -8.90
CA ASN A 72 -42.88 -4.24 -9.45
C ASN A 72 -43.45 -5.42 -10.26
N THR A 73 -43.30 -5.34 -11.58
CA THR A 73 -43.62 -6.43 -12.52
C THR A 73 -42.37 -7.18 -13.00
N GLY A 74 -41.19 -6.81 -12.49
CA GLY A 74 -39.91 -7.39 -12.87
C GLY A 74 -39.53 -8.61 -12.02
N PRO A 75 -38.36 -9.24 -12.30
CA PRO A 75 -37.94 -10.48 -11.66
C PRO A 75 -37.51 -10.32 -10.19
N LEU A 76 -37.50 -9.10 -9.66
CA LEU A 76 -36.97 -8.80 -8.33
C LEU A 76 -37.93 -9.30 -7.22
N PRO A 77 -37.50 -10.19 -6.31
CA PRO A 77 -38.34 -10.63 -5.20
C PRO A 77 -38.73 -9.46 -4.27
N THR A 78 -39.94 -9.51 -3.72
CA THR A 78 -40.47 -8.46 -2.82
C THR A 78 -39.55 -8.14 -1.64
N SER A 79 -38.93 -9.15 -1.03
CA SER A 79 -38.01 -8.98 0.09
C SER A 79 -36.75 -8.19 -0.31
N VAL A 80 -36.16 -8.50 -1.47
CA VAL A 80 -34.97 -7.81 -1.99
C VAL A 80 -35.30 -6.39 -2.42
N LEU A 81 -36.45 -6.18 -3.07
CA LEU A 81 -36.93 -4.84 -3.42
C LEU A 81 -37.07 -3.96 -2.18
N ARG A 82 -37.70 -4.49 -1.13
CA ARG A 82 -37.84 -3.76 0.14
C ARG A 82 -36.49 -3.42 0.74
N HIS A 83 -35.53 -4.34 0.71
CA HIS A 83 -34.18 -4.10 1.22
C HIS A 83 -33.45 -3.00 0.45
N LEU A 84 -33.43 -3.07 -0.89
CA LEU A 84 -32.76 -2.08 -1.75
C LEU A 84 -33.33 -0.68 -1.55
N PHE A 85 -34.65 -0.53 -1.60
CA PHE A 85 -35.27 0.78 -1.43
C PHE A 85 -35.19 1.30 0.00
N SER A 86 -35.12 0.43 1.02
CA SER A 86 -34.83 0.84 2.40
C SER A 86 -33.41 1.40 2.52
N GLY A 87 -32.42 0.83 1.82
CA GLY A 87 -31.07 1.37 1.73
C GLY A 87 -31.03 2.77 1.09
N ILE A 88 -31.74 2.96 -0.04
CA ILE A 88 -31.88 4.27 -0.69
C ILE A 88 -32.58 5.29 0.22
N MET A 89 -33.60 4.86 0.99
CA MET A 89 -34.27 5.73 1.97
C MET A 89 -33.36 6.09 3.15
N ALA A 90 -32.53 5.16 3.62
CA ALA A 90 -31.53 5.44 4.63
C ALA A 90 -30.51 6.47 4.16
N ALA A 91 -29.96 6.31 2.94
CA ALA A 91 -29.07 7.29 2.33
C ALA A 91 -29.75 8.67 2.18
N ALA A 92 -31.03 8.70 1.78
CA ALA A 92 -31.80 9.93 1.66
C ALA A 92 -31.99 10.67 3.00
N ARG A 93 -32.18 9.94 4.10
CA ARG A 93 -32.25 10.53 5.45
C ARG A 93 -30.92 11.15 5.85
N GLU A 94 -29.81 10.54 5.48
CA GLU A 94 -28.49 11.06 5.78
C GLU A 94 -28.24 12.38 5.06
N VAL A 95 -28.54 12.44 3.75
CA VAL A 95 -28.46 13.68 2.97
C VAL A 95 -29.40 14.78 3.50
N GLN A 96 -30.55 14.43 4.07
CA GLN A 96 -31.48 15.38 4.70
C GLN A 96 -30.98 16.00 6.02
N ARG A 97 -30.09 15.30 6.74
CA ARG A 97 -29.52 15.80 8.00
C ARG A 97 -28.40 16.81 7.77
N VAL A 98 -27.76 16.74 6.60
CA VAL A 98 -26.67 17.63 6.20
C VAL A 98 -27.24 18.99 5.77
N SER A 99 -26.80 20.09 6.40
CA SER A 99 -27.31 21.45 6.12
C SER A 99 -26.94 21.94 4.71
N PRO A 100 -27.71 22.87 4.09
CA PRO A 100 -27.50 23.33 2.71
C PRO A 100 -26.15 24.00 2.43
N ALA A 101 -25.33 24.23 3.47
CA ALA A 101 -24.02 24.84 3.37
C ALA A 101 -22.91 23.89 2.89
N SER A 102 -23.18 22.60 2.66
CA SER A 102 -22.11 21.64 2.36
C SER A 102 -22.41 20.74 1.15
N THR A 103 -22.90 21.31 0.05
CA THR A 103 -22.91 20.60 -1.24
C THR A 103 -22.82 21.59 -2.41
N SER A 104 -21.61 22.07 -2.67
CA SER A 104 -21.06 22.33 -4.00
C SER A 104 -19.55 22.56 -3.89
N GLU A 105 -18.81 21.87 -4.75
CA GLU A 105 -17.37 21.59 -4.72
C GLU A 105 -16.95 20.58 -3.65
N ALA A 106 -16.22 19.54 -4.08
CA ALA A 106 -15.38 18.77 -3.18
C ALA A 106 -14.59 19.79 -2.36
N ALA A 107 -14.91 19.91 -1.07
CA ALA A 107 -14.15 20.78 -0.18
C ALA A 107 -12.66 20.46 -0.42
N PRO A 108 -11.78 21.47 -0.58
CA PRO A 108 -10.39 21.20 -0.86
C PRO A 108 -9.92 20.16 0.15
N PHE A 109 -9.20 19.13 -0.32
CA PHE A 109 -8.58 18.08 0.49
C PHE A 109 -7.74 18.67 1.64
N LEU A 110 -7.44 19.96 1.55
CA LEU A 110 -6.69 20.78 2.46
C LEU A 110 -7.57 21.88 3.09
N SER A 111 -7.43 22.05 4.40
CA SER A 111 -8.01 23.11 5.23
C SER A 111 -6.95 23.59 6.21
N SER A 112 -7.24 24.64 6.98
CA SER A 112 -6.34 25.09 8.06
C SER A 112 -6.13 24.04 9.16
N ALA A 113 -6.96 22.99 9.21
CA ALA A 113 -6.85 21.87 10.13
C ALA A 113 -6.10 20.66 9.54
N THR A 114 -5.59 20.73 8.31
CA THR A 114 -4.94 19.59 7.66
C THR A 114 -3.62 19.24 8.32
N ALA A 115 -3.47 17.96 8.67
CA ALA A 115 -2.23 17.42 9.19
C ALA A 115 -1.19 17.22 8.08
N LEU A 116 0.04 17.68 8.30
CA LEU A 116 1.14 17.48 7.36
C LEU A 116 1.96 16.25 7.73
N TYR A 117 2.26 15.44 6.72
CA TYR A 117 3.18 14.30 6.75
C TYR A 117 4.15 14.40 5.56
N GLY A 118 5.22 13.61 5.57
CA GLY A 118 6.02 13.50 4.37
C GLY A 118 7.20 12.55 4.43
N VAL A 119 7.91 12.43 3.31
CA VAL A 119 9.14 11.65 3.20
C VAL A 119 10.35 12.58 3.12
N MET A 120 11.39 12.29 3.89
CA MET A 120 12.65 13.04 3.91
C MET A 120 13.79 12.16 3.37
N GLY A 121 14.51 12.69 2.38
CA GLY A 121 15.64 12.01 1.74
C GLY A 121 16.41 12.94 0.82
N ASP A 122 17.53 12.45 0.27
CA ASP A 122 18.29 13.15 -0.76
C ASP A 122 19.00 12.15 -1.69
N PRO A 123 18.58 12.00 -2.96
CA PRO A 123 17.38 12.59 -3.59
C PRO A 123 16.07 11.91 -3.12
N VAL A 124 14.92 12.57 -3.30
CA VAL A 124 13.60 12.02 -2.87
C VAL A 124 12.49 12.11 -3.92
N ALA A 125 12.70 12.84 -5.01
CA ALA A 125 11.66 13.13 -6.01
C ALA A 125 11.04 11.88 -6.67
N HIS A 126 11.77 10.77 -6.70
CA HIS A 126 11.33 9.49 -7.26
C HIS A 126 10.44 8.66 -6.31
N SER A 127 10.23 9.12 -5.07
CA SER A 127 9.50 8.35 -4.06
C SER A 127 8.02 8.23 -4.40
N LEU A 128 7.49 7.02 -4.36
CA LEU A 128 6.04 6.76 -4.48
C LEU A 128 5.28 6.91 -3.15
N SER A 129 5.98 7.23 -2.06
CA SER A 129 5.35 7.38 -0.73
C SER A 129 4.24 8.46 -0.70
N PRO A 130 4.37 9.63 -1.37
CA PRO A 130 3.28 10.58 -1.46
C PRO A 130 2.02 10.02 -2.14
N ILE A 131 2.16 9.22 -3.19
CA ILE A 131 1.03 8.60 -3.88
C ILE A 131 0.32 7.60 -2.95
N LEU A 132 1.12 6.74 -2.32
CA LEU A 132 0.66 5.71 -1.40
C LEU A 132 -0.14 6.29 -0.22
N HIS A 133 0.43 7.28 0.46
CA HIS A 133 -0.13 7.82 1.70
C HIS A 133 -1.30 8.77 1.46
N ASN A 134 -1.27 9.60 0.40
CA ASN A 134 -2.44 10.44 0.08
C ASN A 134 -3.65 9.60 -0.33
N ALA A 135 -3.45 8.50 -1.06
CA ALA A 135 -4.53 7.54 -1.35
C ALA A 135 -5.08 6.92 -0.06
N ALA A 136 -4.21 6.52 0.87
CA ALA A 136 -4.62 5.98 2.16
C ALA A 136 -5.40 7.00 3.01
N PHE A 137 -4.96 8.26 3.07
CA PHE A 137 -5.66 9.31 3.80
C PHE A 137 -7.03 9.60 3.21
N GLY A 138 -7.14 9.65 1.87
CA GLY A 138 -8.41 9.82 1.17
C GLY A 138 -9.40 8.71 1.47
N GLU A 139 -8.98 7.45 1.35
CA GLU A 139 -9.81 6.28 1.67
C GLU A 139 -10.24 6.27 3.14
N ALA A 140 -9.33 6.64 4.05
CA ALA A 140 -9.63 6.65 5.47
C ALA A 140 -10.47 7.86 5.91
N GLY A 141 -10.70 8.86 5.04
CA GLY A 141 -11.36 10.12 5.39
C GLY A 141 -10.57 10.94 6.41
N ILE A 142 -9.24 10.87 6.36
CA ILE A 142 -8.34 11.61 7.27
C ILE A 142 -7.93 12.92 6.60
N ASN A 143 -8.16 14.04 7.28
CA ASN A 143 -7.75 15.38 6.83
C ASN A 143 -6.23 15.56 6.97
N ALA A 144 -5.47 14.95 6.06
CA ALA A 144 -4.02 14.93 6.06
C ALA A 144 -3.46 15.00 4.64
N VAL A 145 -2.24 15.51 4.50
CA VAL A 145 -1.49 15.53 3.24
C VAL A 145 -0.09 15.00 3.45
N TYR A 146 0.40 14.27 2.46
CA TYR A 146 1.74 13.71 2.42
C TYR A 146 2.56 14.34 1.30
N ALA A 147 3.73 14.90 1.63
CA ALA A 147 4.63 15.54 0.66
C ALA A 147 6.03 14.89 0.64
N ALA A 148 6.83 15.24 -0.37
CA ALA A 148 8.25 14.88 -0.43
C ALA A 148 9.11 16.09 -0.06
N PHE A 149 10.08 15.89 0.83
CA PHE A 149 11.00 16.92 1.30
C PHE A 149 12.43 16.50 0.99
N GLN A 150 13.08 17.22 0.07
CA GLN A 150 14.51 17.02 -0.18
C GLN A 150 15.30 17.68 0.95
N VAL A 151 16.04 16.89 1.72
CA VAL A 151 16.68 17.33 2.96
C VAL A 151 18.19 17.17 2.86
N GLN A 152 18.91 18.29 2.85
CA GLN A 152 20.37 18.32 2.98
C GLN A 152 20.81 18.61 4.43
N ASP A 153 20.07 19.48 5.12
CA ASP A 153 20.26 19.79 6.56
C ASP A 153 19.27 18.98 7.42
N LEU A 154 19.71 17.79 7.85
CA LEU A 154 18.89 16.89 8.65
C LEU A 154 18.53 17.47 10.04
N PRO A 155 19.47 18.06 10.83
CA PRO A 155 19.13 18.74 12.07
C PRO A 155 18.09 19.86 11.90
N GLY A 156 18.23 20.70 10.88
CA GLY A 156 17.26 21.76 10.55
C GLY A 156 15.89 21.19 10.18
N ALA A 157 15.85 20.12 9.39
CA ALA A 157 14.60 19.44 9.06
C ALA A 157 13.91 18.83 10.29
N VAL A 158 14.66 18.20 11.19
CA VAL A 158 14.12 17.63 12.45
C VAL A 158 13.59 18.73 13.38
N ALA A 159 14.28 19.88 13.46
CA ALA A 159 13.75 21.05 14.15
C ALA A 159 12.45 21.55 13.49
N GLY A 160 12.39 21.53 12.16
CA GLY A 160 11.21 21.86 11.35
C GLY A 160 10.00 20.95 11.64
N ILE A 161 10.21 19.65 11.86
CA ILE A 161 9.12 18.73 12.25
C ILE A 161 8.40 19.24 13.50
N ARG A 162 9.17 19.67 14.51
CA ARG A 162 8.63 20.21 15.77
C ARG A 162 7.99 21.57 15.55
N ALA A 163 8.69 22.50 14.89
CA ALA A 163 8.26 23.87 14.70
C ALA A 163 6.97 24.00 13.86
N LEU A 164 6.82 23.16 12.84
CA LEU A 164 5.67 23.16 11.93
C LEU A 164 4.58 22.16 12.34
N ASN A 165 4.77 21.44 13.46
CA ASN A 165 3.86 20.39 13.92
C ASN A 165 3.56 19.33 12.83
N ILE A 166 4.60 18.93 12.07
CA ILE A 166 4.51 17.83 11.11
C ILE A 166 4.26 16.55 11.92
N ARG A 167 3.19 15.83 11.61
CA ARG A 167 2.65 14.75 12.46
C ARG A 167 3.44 13.45 12.35
N GLY A 168 4.10 13.23 11.22
CA GLY A 168 4.98 12.09 11.03
C GLY A 168 5.73 12.17 9.70
N VAL A 169 6.91 11.56 9.65
CA VAL A 169 7.70 11.50 8.43
C VAL A 169 8.30 10.13 8.21
N SER A 170 8.34 9.69 6.95
CA SER A 170 9.22 8.60 6.53
C SER A 170 10.62 9.14 6.31
N ILE A 171 11.62 8.38 6.72
CA ILE A 171 13.03 8.69 6.49
C ILE A 171 13.59 7.70 5.48
N THR A 172 14.18 8.20 4.40
CA THR A 172 14.88 7.39 3.41
C THR A 172 16.36 7.75 3.33
N LEU A 173 17.08 7.14 2.38
CA LEU A 173 18.50 7.43 2.14
C LEU A 173 18.74 8.95 1.99
N PRO A 174 19.84 9.49 2.53
CA PRO A 174 20.87 8.82 3.35
C PRO A 174 20.60 8.86 4.87
N HIS A 175 19.43 9.33 5.31
CA HIS A 175 19.21 9.84 6.67
C HIS A 175 18.84 8.81 7.73
N LYS A 176 18.57 7.55 7.36
CA LYS A 176 18.01 6.52 8.26
C LYS A 176 18.85 6.24 9.52
N ILE A 177 20.17 6.42 9.45
CA ILE A 177 21.08 6.22 10.60
C ILE A 177 21.22 7.53 11.38
N ALA A 178 21.61 8.61 10.70
CA ALA A 178 21.90 9.90 11.32
C ALA A 178 20.69 10.52 12.05
N VAL A 179 19.47 10.20 11.62
CA VAL A 179 18.26 10.71 12.29
C VAL A 179 18.14 10.20 13.73
N MET A 180 18.67 9.02 14.05
CA MET A 180 18.48 8.37 15.37
C MET A 180 18.99 9.24 16.52
N ASP A 181 20.09 9.97 16.32
CA ASP A 181 20.70 10.86 17.32
C ASP A 181 19.90 12.16 17.54
N LEU A 182 18.91 12.44 16.69
CA LEU A 182 18.10 13.66 16.72
C LEU A 182 16.68 13.43 17.29
N LEU A 183 16.35 12.17 17.62
CA LEU A 183 15.05 11.75 18.13
C LEU A 183 15.06 11.66 19.67
N ASP A 184 13.89 11.86 20.26
CA ASP A 184 13.71 11.78 21.72
C ASP A 184 13.65 10.33 22.20
N GLU A 185 13.10 9.45 21.37
CA GLU A 185 13.03 8.02 21.64
C GLU A 185 13.20 7.21 20.34
N VAL A 186 13.89 6.07 20.44
CA VAL A 186 14.00 5.11 19.34
C VAL A 186 13.50 3.77 19.84
N ASP A 187 12.60 3.15 19.09
CA ASP A 187 12.04 1.84 19.40
C ASP A 187 13.16 0.77 19.57
N PRO A 188 13.03 -0.18 20.52
CA PRO A 188 14.04 -1.21 20.73
C PRO A 188 14.43 -1.98 19.47
N MET A 189 13.47 -2.31 18.61
CA MET A 189 13.72 -2.99 17.33
C MET A 189 14.52 -2.08 16.39
N ALA A 190 14.16 -0.81 16.28
CA ALA A 190 14.89 0.16 15.46
C ALA A 190 16.33 0.37 15.95
N ARG A 191 16.55 0.36 17.28
CA ARG A 191 17.91 0.40 17.87
C ARG A 191 18.72 -0.84 17.51
N GLN A 192 18.12 -2.04 17.60
CA GLN A 192 18.77 -3.29 17.23
C GLN A 192 19.14 -3.33 15.75
N ILE A 193 18.25 -2.86 14.87
CA ILE A 193 18.51 -2.72 13.43
C ILE A 193 19.58 -1.65 13.16
N GLY A 194 19.67 -0.62 14.00
CA GLY A 194 20.57 0.52 13.83
C GLY A 194 20.10 1.49 12.74
N ALA A 195 18.78 1.57 12.49
CA ALA A 195 18.21 2.49 11.52
C ALA A 195 16.73 2.80 11.83
N VAL A 196 16.33 4.04 11.59
CA VAL A 196 14.93 4.53 11.67
C VAL A 196 14.48 4.94 10.27
N ASN A 197 13.34 4.43 9.82
CA ASN A 197 12.69 4.85 8.57
C ASN A 197 11.34 5.57 8.82
N THR A 198 10.91 5.68 10.08
CA THR A 198 9.59 6.20 10.45
C THR A 198 9.69 7.04 11.71
N VAL A 199 9.28 8.30 11.64
CA VAL A 199 9.23 9.20 12.79
C VAL A 199 7.78 9.58 13.06
N VAL A 200 7.38 9.47 14.33
CA VAL A 200 6.08 9.91 14.86
C VAL A 200 6.31 11.14 15.71
N ASN A 201 5.54 12.21 15.50
CA ASN A 201 5.58 13.41 16.32
C ASN A 201 4.42 13.42 17.32
N ASP A 202 4.69 13.01 18.56
CA ASP A 202 3.75 13.11 19.68
C ASP A 202 3.95 14.45 20.41
N LYS A 203 3.25 15.49 19.94
CA LYS A 203 3.21 16.82 20.58
C LYS A 203 4.62 17.42 20.82
N GLY A 204 5.51 17.28 19.85
CA GLY A 204 6.88 17.77 19.90
C GLY A 204 7.92 16.73 20.33
N ARG A 205 7.48 15.59 20.88
CA ARG A 205 8.33 14.44 21.20
C ARG A 205 8.40 13.51 20.00
N LEU A 206 9.59 13.31 19.46
CA LEU A 206 9.83 12.54 18.24
C LEU A 206 10.23 11.11 18.58
N LEU A 207 9.42 10.15 18.13
CA LEU A 207 9.66 8.72 18.31
C LEU A 207 10.07 8.08 16.99
N GLY A 208 11.15 7.31 16.98
CA GLY A 208 11.70 6.61 15.82
C GLY A 208 11.36 5.13 15.79
N PHE A 209 10.87 4.66 14.65
CA PHE A 209 10.53 3.26 14.38
C PHE A 209 11.18 2.77 13.08
N ASN A 210 11.23 1.44 12.93
CA ASN A 210 11.65 0.79 11.70
C ASN A 210 10.52 -0.09 11.17
N THR A 211 9.90 0.32 10.06
CA THR A 211 8.85 -0.46 9.38
C THR A 211 9.37 -1.24 8.17
N ASP A 212 10.62 -1.03 7.76
CA ASP A 212 11.22 -1.80 6.65
C ASP A 212 11.31 -3.29 7.00
N SER A 213 11.74 -3.61 8.24
CA SER A 213 11.90 -4.99 8.71
C SER A 213 10.57 -5.78 8.73
N PRO A 214 9.53 -5.31 9.46
CA PRO A 214 8.22 -5.96 9.41
C PRO A 214 7.52 -5.83 8.05
N GLY A 215 7.80 -4.78 7.28
CA GLY A 215 7.24 -4.60 5.93
C GLY A 215 7.78 -5.62 4.92
N ALA A 216 9.09 -5.87 4.93
CA ALA A 216 9.72 -6.87 4.06
C ALA A 216 9.23 -8.29 4.37
N THR A 217 9.13 -8.64 5.65
CA THR A 217 8.64 -9.96 6.05
C THR A 217 7.16 -10.13 5.77
N ALA A 218 6.33 -9.10 5.93
CA ALA A 218 4.91 -9.15 5.54
C ALA A 218 4.75 -9.39 4.03
N ALA A 219 5.53 -8.70 3.20
CA ALA A 219 5.55 -8.91 1.75
C ALA A 219 5.94 -10.35 1.37
N LEU A 220 6.95 -10.91 2.05
CA LEU A 220 7.41 -12.27 1.83
C LEU A 220 6.40 -13.32 2.32
N MET A 221 5.83 -13.12 3.52
CA MET A 221 4.87 -14.03 4.15
C MET A 221 3.53 -14.12 3.41
N ALA A 222 3.21 -13.12 2.58
CA ALA A 222 2.09 -13.22 1.65
C ALA A 222 2.28 -14.32 0.58
N GLN A 223 3.51 -14.76 0.34
CA GLN A 223 3.85 -15.80 -0.65
C GLN A 223 4.37 -17.10 -0.02
N THR A 224 5.14 -17.03 1.06
CA THR A 224 5.77 -18.20 1.69
C THR A 224 6.04 -17.99 3.18
N PRO A 225 5.90 -19.00 4.05
CA PRO A 225 6.33 -18.88 5.44
C PRO A 225 7.85 -18.72 5.53
N VAL A 226 8.31 -17.92 6.51
CA VAL A 226 9.75 -17.67 6.76
C VAL A 226 10.31 -18.63 7.81
N ALA A 227 9.50 -19.02 8.80
CA ALA A 227 9.95 -19.85 9.91
C ALA A 227 10.53 -21.20 9.44
N GLY A 228 11.74 -21.52 9.90
CA GLY A 228 12.45 -22.76 9.59
C GLY A 228 13.01 -22.86 8.16
N LYS A 229 12.84 -21.83 7.32
CA LYS A 229 13.37 -21.78 5.95
C LYS A 229 14.80 -21.27 5.92
N GLN A 230 15.61 -21.77 4.97
CA GLN A 230 16.93 -21.22 4.66
C GLN A 230 16.77 -19.95 3.81
N VAL A 231 17.17 -18.81 4.35
CA VAL A 231 16.94 -17.49 3.72
C VAL A 231 18.27 -16.79 3.45
N ALA A 232 18.59 -16.61 2.17
CA ALA A 232 19.75 -15.84 1.73
C ALA A 232 19.36 -14.37 1.53
N VAL A 233 20.04 -13.45 2.24
CA VAL A 233 19.90 -12.00 2.04
C VAL A 233 21.16 -11.49 1.36
N LEU A 234 21.02 -11.00 0.12
CA LEU A 234 22.11 -10.41 -0.64
C LEU A 234 22.30 -8.95 -0.23
N GLY A 235 23.51 -8.60 0.21
CA GLY A 235 23.90 -7.25 0.61
C GLY A 235 24.21 -7.11 2.09
N SER A 236 24.80 -5.96 2.45
CA SER A 236 25.19 -5.64 3.83
C SER A 236 24.92 -4.17 4.19
N GLY A 237 24.04 -3.50 3.44
CA GLY A 237 23.62 -2.11 3.69
C GLY A 237 22.43 -2.00 4.65
N GLY A 238 21.92 -0.78 4.86
CA GLY A 238 20.81 -0.52 5.80
C GLY A 238 19.53 -1.31 5.50
N ALA A 239 19.17 -1.46 4.22
CA ALA A 239 18.03 -2.29 3.81
C ALA A 239 18.27 -3.77 4.12
N ALA A 240 19.47 -4.28 3.82
CA ALA A 240 19.86 -5.65 4.16
C ALA A 240 19.80 -5.90 5.68
N ARG A 241 20.21 -4.93 6.52
CA ARG A 241 20.06 -5.04 7.99
C ARG A 241 18.60 -5.20 8.42
N ALA A 242 17.69 -4.38 7.88
CA ALA A 242 16.27 -4.45 8.22
C ALA A 242 15.63 -5.77 7.76
N VAL A 243 15.94 -6.22 6.54
CA VAL A 243 15.47 -7.50 5.99
C VAL A 243 16.01 -8.67 6.82
N ALA A 244 17.32 -8.70 7.09
CA ALA A 244 17.98 -9.73 7.89
C ALA A 244 17.38 -9.83 9.30
N HIS A 245 17.16 -8.69 9.95
CA HIS A 245 16.47 -8.64 11.23
C HIS A 245 15.08 -9.26 11.15
N GLY A 246 14.30 -8.93 10.11
CA GLY A 246 12.94 -9.46 9.93
C GLY A 246 12.95 -10.97 9.76
N VAL A 247 13.86 -11.49 8.94
CA VAL A 247 14.05 -12.93 8.73
C VAL A 247 14.35 -13.64 10.05
N SER A 248 15.33 -13.16 10.82
CA SER A 248 15.69 -13.74 12.12
C SER A 248 14.53 -13.66 13.12
N ALA A 249 13.83 -12.53 13.18
CA ALA A 249 12.68 -12.34 14.07
C ALA A 249 11.50 -13.27 13.74
N CYS A 250 11.33 -13.64 12.46
CA CYS A 250 10.33 -14.62 12.02
C CYS A 250 10.81 -16.08 12.10
N GLY A 251 12.00 -16.34 12.65
CA GLY A 251 12.54 -17.69 12.83
C GLY A 251 13.10 -18.33 11.56
N GLY A 252 13.48 -17.52 10.56
CA GLY A 252 14.20 -18.00 9.38
C GLY A 252 15.68 -18.23 9.67
N ASN A 253 16.27 -19.23 9.02
CA ASN A 253 17.70 -19.51 9.10
C ASN A 253 18.45 -18.58 8.14
N LEU A 254 18.92 -17.45 8.68
CA LEU A 254 19.53 -16.38 7.92
C LEU A 254 20.94 -16.73 7.40
N VAL A 255 21.16 -16.49 6.11
CA VAL A 255 22.49 -16.46 5.47
C VAL A 255 22.69 -15.08 4.83
N VAL A 256 23.62 -14.29 5.35
CA VAL A 256 24.01 -13.01 4.76
C VAL A 256 25.06 -13.25 3.68
N VAL A 257 24.78 -12.79 2.47
CA VAL A 257 25.65 -12.97 1.31
C VAL A 257 26.10 -11.61 0.80
N SER A 258 27.40 -11.32 0.83
CA SER A 258 27.91 -9.99 0.43
C SER A 258 29.25 -10.06 -0.28
N ARG A 259 29.54 -9.01 -1.08
CA ARG A 259 30.88 -8.75 -1.65
C ARG A 259 31.84 -8.19 -0.60
N ASN A 260 31.31 -7.42 0.36
CA ASN A 260 32.09 -6.85 1.45
C ASN A 260 32.09 -7.83 2.62
N GLU A 261 33.20 -8.56 2.76
CA GLU A 261 33.36 -9.58 3.79
C GLU A 261 33.19 -9.03 5.21
N THR A 262 33.86 -7.92 5.52
CA THR A 262 33.82 -7.33 6.87
C THR A 262 32.40 -6.92 7.26
N ALA A 263 31.72 -6.17 6.40
CA ALA A 263 30.36 -5.71 6.67
C ALA A 263 29.34 -6.86 6.67
N GLY A 264 29.49 -7.84 5.78
CA GLY A 264 28.62 -9.02 5.72
C GLY A 264 28.76 -9.93 6.94
N ARG A 265 29.99 -10.20 7.40
CA ARG A 265 30.25 -10.96 8.62
C ARG A 265 29.69 -10.27 9.85
N GLN A 266 29.86 -8.95 9.95
CA GLN A 266 29.30 -8.18 11.06
C GLN A 266 27.78 -8.31 11.09
N LEU A 267 27.09 -8.10 9.95
CA LEU A 267 25.64 -8.26 9.88
C LEU A 267 25.18 -9.69 10.24
N ALA A 268 25.86 -10.72 9.72
CA ALA A 268 25.55 -12.09 10.08
C ALA A 268 25.65 -12.32 11.60
N GLN A 269 26.72 -11.83 12.23
CA GLN A 269 26.91 -11.92 13.68
C GLN A 269 25.82 -11.17 14.45
N ASP A 270 25.50 -9.95 14.07
CA ASP A 270 24.49 -9.11 14.74
C ASP A 270 23.10 -9.76 14.73
N MET A 271 22.81 -10.60 13.73
CA MET A 271 21.51 -11.24 13.52
C MET A 271 21.52 -12.75 13.81
N ASN A 272 22.60 -13.27 14.40
CA ASN A 272 22.82 -14.71 14.65
C ASN A 272 22.65 -15.59 13.40
N GLY A 273 23.03 -15.07 12.23
CA GLY A 273 23.02 -15.76 10.95
C GLY A 273 24.38 -16.29 10.54
N GLN A 274 24.41 -16.95 9.38
CA GLN A 274 25.63 -17.38 8.71
C GLN A 274 26.09 -16.33 7.69
N PHE A 275 27.38 -16.36 7.35
CA PHE A 275 27.94 -15.49 6.32
C PHE A 275 28.46 -16.31 5.13
N GLY A 276 28.18 -15.83 3.91
CA GLY A 276 28.77 -16.33 2.66
C GLY A 276 29.30 -15.20 1.79
N LEU A 277 30.38 -15.46 1.07
CA LEU A 277 30.86 -14.56 0.02
C LEU A 277 29.96 -14.66 -1.21
N LEU A 278 29.63 -13.53 -1.82
CA LEU A 278 28.78 -13.52 -3.03
C LEU A 278 29.42 -14.31 -4.19
N ALA A 279 30.75 -14.30 -4.30
CA ALA A 279 31.49 -15.02 -5.32
C ALA A 279 31.31 -16.56 -5.23
N ASP A 280 31.02 -17.07 -4.04
CA ASP A 280 30.88 -18.50 -3.76
C ASP A 280 29.40 -18.93 -3.67
N PHE A 281 28.45 -18.00 -3.89
CA PHE A 281 27.04 -18.26 -3.72
C PHE A 281 26.48 -19.12 -4.86
N THR A 282 25.97 -20.31 -4.52
CA THR A 282 25.42 -21.26 -5.50
C THR A 282 23.90 -21.36 -5.47
N GLY A 283 23.24 -20.75 -4.48
CA GLY A 283 21.81 -20.89 -4.22
C GLY A 283 21.36 -22.29 -3.76
N LYS A 284 22.26 -23.28 -3.66
CA LYS A 284 21.90 -24.61 -3.16
C LYS A 284 21.42 -24.52 -1.72
N GLU A 285 20.40 -25.32 -1.39
CA GLU A 285 19.80 -25.40 -0.05
C GLU A 285 19.21 -24.08 0.47
N ILE A 286 18.90 -23.14 -0.43
CA ILE A 286 18.19 -21.91 -0.11
C ILE A 286 16.72 -22.05 -0.51
N ASP A 287 15.81 -21.76 0.39
CA ASP A 287 14.37 -21.72 0.12
C ASP A 287 13.93 -20.33 -0.37
N ILE A 288 14.57 -19.29 0.16
CA ILE A 288 14.22 -17.89 -0.08
C ILE A 288 15.46 -17.08 -0.39
N LEU A 289 15.48 -16.38 -1.52
CA LEU A 289 16.53 -15.44 -1.90
C LEU A 289 15.97 -14.02 -1.88
N ILE A 290 16.62 -13.12 -1.16
CA ILE A 290 16.22 -11.71 -1.06
C ILE A 290 17.37 -10.83 -1.56
N ASN A 291 17.17 -10.12 -2.67
CA ASN A 291 18.08 -9.06 -3.09
C ASN A 291 17.79 -7.80 -2.27
N ALA A 292 18.73 -7.44 -1.38
CA ALA A 292 18.69 -6.19 -0.62
C ALA A 292 19.81 -5.21 -1.05
N THR A 293 20.31 -5.36 -2.27
CA THR A 293 21.28 -4.46 -2.91
C THR A 293 20.59 -3.50 -3.88
N SER A 294 21.36 -2.59 -4.48
CA SER A 294 20.89 -1.73 -5.58
C SER A 294 21.14 -2.33 -6.97
N VAL A 295 21.62 -3.58 -7.07
CA VAL A 295 21.87 -4.22 -8.38
C VAL A 295 20.54 -4.49 -9.07
N GLY A 296 20.45 -4.13 -10.35
CA GLY A 296 19.23 -4.19 -11.15
C GLY A 296 18.36 -2.93 -11.06
N MET A 297 18.78 -1.93 -10.28
CA MET A 297 18.12 -0.62 -10.23
C MET A 297 18.57 0.24 -11.41
N ALA A 298 17.67 1.09 -11.93
CA ALA A 298 18.01 2.06 -12.97
C ALA A 298 19.22 2.94 -12.56
N PRO A 299 20.16 3.22 -13.48
CA PRO A 299 20.10 2.92 -14.92
C PRO A 299 20.53 1.50 -15.31
N ASP A 300 21.13 0.72 -14.41
CA ASP A 300 21.74 -0.58 -14.69
C ASP A 300 20.72 -1.73 -14.61
N ILE A 301 19.66 -1.64 -15.42
CA ILE A 301 18.47 -2.51 -15.32
C ILE A 301 18.71 -3.98 -15.72
N ASP A 302 19.74 -4.23 -16.54
CA ASP A 302 20.11 -5.57 -17.01
C ASP A 302 21.04 -6.29 -16.03
N ALA A 303 21.50 -5.60 -14.98
CA ALA A 303 22.35 -6.21 -13.96
C ALA A 303 21.54 -7.12 -13.05
N THR A 304 22.13 -8.26 -12.67
CA THR A 304 21.57 -9.19 -11.68
C THR A 304 22.60 -9.48 -10.58
N PRO A 305 22.20 -9.59 -9.30
CA PRO A 305 23.15 -9.83 -8.22
C PRO A 305 23.69 -11.27 -8.19
N VAL A 306 22.98 -12.21 -8.83
CA VAL A 306 23.40 -13.62 -8.94
C VAL A 306 23.12 -14.15 -10.35
N PRO A 307 23.94 -15.07 -10.88
CA PRO A 307 23.63 -15.77 -12.11
C PRO A 307 22.34 -16.60 -12.02
N ALA A 308 21.63 -16.78 -13.14
CA ALA A 308 20.40 -17.58 -13.19
C ALA A 308 20.58 -19.03 -12.70
N GLN A 309 21.80 -19.58 -12.79
CA GLN A 309 22.12 -20.93 -12.28
C GLN A 309 22.01 -21.06 -10.75
N CYS A 310 22.03 -19.93 -10.02
CA CYS A 310 21.81 -19.90 -8.59
C CYS A 310 20.32 -20.01 -8.21
N LEU A 311 19.40 -19.93 -9.18
CA LEU A 311 17.96 -19.97 -8.95
C LEU A 311 17.46 -21.40 -9.15
N GLN A 312 16.84 -21.96 -8.12
CA GLN A 312 16.26 -23.31 -8.14
C GLN A 312 14.73 -23.23 -8.24
N PRO A 313 14.08 -24.20 -8.90
CA PRO A 313 12.62 -24.27 -8.92
C PRO A 313 12.01 -24.21 -7.52
N GLU A 314 10.82 -23.63 -7.40
CA GLU A 314 10.05 -23.50 -6.15
C GLU A 314 10.62 -22.55 -5.08
N MET A 315 11.84 -22.02 -5.26
CA MET A 315 12.35 -20.92 -4.45
C MET A 315 11.40 -19.73 -4.45
N THR A 316 11.42 -18.94 -3.38
CA THR A 316 10.83 -17.61 -3.39
C THR A 316 11.93 -16.57 -3.54
N VAL A 317 11.85 -15.74 -4.58
CA VAL A 317 12.82 -14.68 -4.86
C VAL A 317 12.16 -13.33 -4.65
N MET A 318 12.69 -12.55 -3.71
CA MET A 318 12.27 -11.20 -3.43
C MET A 318 13.34 -10.21 -3.89
N ASP A 319 12.93 -9.14 -4.55
CA ASP A 319 13.82 -8.04 -4.91
C ASP A 319 13.29 -6.75 -4.29
N ILE A 320 14.10 -6.03 -3.50
CA ILE A 320 13.65 -4.75 -2.91
C ILE A 320 13.74 -3.59 -3.91
N VAL A 321 14.40 -3.80 -5.06
CA VAL A 321 14.41 -2.84 -6.16
C VAL A 321 13.01 -2.79 -6.76
N TYR A 322 12.48 -1.58 -6.92
CA TYR A 322 11.15 -1.33 -7.53
C TYR A 322 11.21 -0.41 -8.76
N THR A 323 12.42 -0.03 -9.20
CA THR A 323 12.62 0.75 -10.43
C THR A 323 13.81 0.18 -11.21
N PRO A 324 13.55 -0.66 -12.24
CA PRO A 324 12.25 -1.09 -12.76
C PRO A 324 11.52 -2.06 -11.80
N LEU A 325 10.21 -2.24 -12.01
CA LEU A 325 9.42 -3.21 -11.25
C LEU A 325 9.78 -4.66 -11.62
N GLU A 326 10.06 -4.90 -12.89
CA GLU A 326 10.51 -6.20 -13.39
C GLU A 326 12.03 -6.19 -13.63
N THR A 327 12.81 -6.49 -12.57
CA THR A 327 14.27 -6.57 -12.63
C THR A 327 14.74 -7.83 -13.35
N GLN A 328 16.00 -7.84 -13.83
CA GLN A 328 16.58 -9.03 -14.46
C GLN A 328 16.54 -10.26 -13.52
N LEU A 329 16.77 -10.06 -12.21
CA LEU A 329 16.65 -11.11 -11.20
C LEU A 329 15.24 -11.74 -11.18
N LEU A 330 14.19 -10.91 -11.19
CA LEU A 330 12.81 -11.41 -11.15
C LEU A 330 12.41 -12.10 -12.46
N LYS A 331 12.92 -11.63 -13.61
CA LYS A 331 12.74 -12.30 -14.91
C LYS A 331 13.35 -13.69 -14.90
N ASP A 332 14.61 -13.80 -14.47
CA ASP A 332 15.35 -15.06 -14.40
C ASP A 332 14.69 -16.01 -13.39
N ALA A 333 14.25 -15.50 -12.23
CA ALA A 333 13.54 -16.27 -11.22
C ALA A 333 12.25 -16.87 -11.76
N ARG A 334 11.45 -16.08 -12.49
CA ARG A 334 10.22 -16.59 -13.10
C ARG A 334 10.51 -17.66 -14.17
N ALA A 335 11.55 -17.45 -14.98
CA ALA A 335 11.98 -18.42 -15.98
C ALA A 335 12.48 -19.74 -15.35
N ALA A 336 13.08 -19.67 -14.15
CA ALA A 336 13.52 -20.83 -13.38
C ALA A 336 12.39 -21.54 -12.60
N GLY A 337 11.15 -21.02 -12.62
CA GLY A 337 10.01 -21.60 -11.89
C GLY A 337 9.94 -21.18 -10.42
N CYS A 338 10.57 -20.06 -10.04
CA CYS A 338 10.46 -19.49 -8.71
C CYS A 338 9.15 -18.72 -8.53
N ARG A 339 8.72 -18.57 -7.26
CA ARG A 339 7.77 -17.53 -6.86
C ARG A 339 8.52 -16.21 -6.75
N VAL A 340 7.90 -15.10 -7.15
CA VAL A 340 8.54 -13.78 -7.14
C VAL A 340 7.79 -12.79 -6.25
N VAL A 341 8.54 -11.95 -5.53
CA VAL A 341 8.04 -10.81 -4.75
C VAL A 341 8.75 -9.55 -5.23
N ASP A 342 7.99 -8.63 -5.82
CA ASP A 342 8.55 -7.37 -6.32
C ASP A 342 8.81 -6.35 -5.19
N GLY A 343 9.64 -5.35 -5.49
CA GLY A 343 10.04 -4.35 -4.50
C GLY A 343 8.93 -3.39 -4.09
N LEU A 344 7.88 -3.27 -4.91
CA LEU A 344 6.75 -2.41 -4.59
C LEU A 344 5.90 -3.02 -3.48
N SER A 345 5.79 -4.35 -3.43
CA SER A 345 5.17 -5.06 -2.33
C SER A 345 5.79 -4.67 -0.98
N MET A 346 7.12 -4.67 -0.88
CA MET A 346 7.80 -4.20 0.34
C MET A 346 7.46 -2.74 0.66
N LEU A 347 7.47 -1.85 -0.34
CA LEU A 347 7.14 -0.43 -0.16
C LEU A 347 5.72 -0.24 0.39
N VAL A 348 4.75 -0.99 -0.14
CA VAL A 348 3.36 -0.94 0.32
C VAL A 348 3.25 -1.42 1.76
N HIS A 349 3.84 -2.55 2.09
CA HIS A 349 3.74 -3.14 3.43
C HIS A 349 4.45 -2.31 4.50
N GLN A 350 5.65 -1.76 4.23
CA GLN A 350 6.30 -0.84 5.18
C GLN A 350 5.52 0.48 5.34
N GLY A 351 4.88 0.95 4.28
CA GLY A 351 4.09 2.17 4.29
C GLY A 351 2.77 2.00 5.02
N ALA A 352 2.15 0.83 4.92
CA ALA A 352 0.96 0.47 5.70
C ALA A 352 1.25 0.55 7.21
N LEU A 353 2.39 0.02 7.66
CA LEU A 353 2.80 0.10 9.06
C LEU A 353 3.07 1.53 9.51
N GLN A 354 3.66 2.37 8.64
CA GLN A 354 3.82 3.81 8.91
C GLN A 354 2.48 4.51 9.14
N PHE A 355 1.52 4.27 8.24
CA PHE A 355 0.17 4.79 8.36
C PHE A 355 -0.48 4.38 9.69
N GLU A 356 -0.31 3.12 10.09
CA GLU A 356 -0.81 2.60 11.36
C GLU A 356 -0.17 3.27 12.56
N HIS A 357 1.15 3.46 12.56
CA HIS A 357 1.87 4.20 13.61
C HIS A 357 1.40 5.66 13.75
N TRP A 358 1.15 6.34 12.63
CA TRP A 358 0.76 7.75 12.64
C TRP A 358 -0.70 8.00 13.01
N THR A 359 -1.58 7.09 12.62
CA THR A 359 -3.03 7.32 12.71
C THR A 359 -3.71 6.48 13.78
N GLY A 360 -3.07 5.41 14.25
CA GLY A 360 -3.68 4.39 15.10
C GLY A 360 -4.78 3.58 14.41
N ARG A 361 -4.93 3.71 13.08
CA ARG A 361 -5.94 3.02 12.28
C ARG A 361 -5.29 2.03 11.34
N LYS A 362 -5.95 0.88 11.14
CA LYS A 362 -5.53 -0.12 10.16
C LYS A 362 -5.40 0.49 8.76
N ALA A 363 -4.29 0.20 8.09
CA ALA A 363 -4.03 0.74 6.77
C ALA A 363 -4.91 0.10 5.68
N PRO A 364 -5.43 0.88 4.71
CA PRO A 364 -6.12 0.35 3.54
C PRO A 364 -5.13 -0.19 2.50
N VAL A 365 -4.46 -1.30 2.84
CA VAL A 365 -3.34 -1.88 2.06
C VAL A 365 -3.68 -2.07 0.57
N ALA A 366 -4.90 -2.51 0.25
CA ALA A 366 -5.33 -2.71 -1.14
C ALA A 366 -5.38 -1.40 -1.94
N VAL A 367 -5.83 -0.30 -1.34
CA VAL A 367 -5.86 1.03 -1.98
C VAL A 367 -4.45 1.57 -2.16
N MET A 368 -3.61 1.40 -1.14
CA MET A 368 -2.20 1.77 -1.19
C MET A 368 -1.47 1.03 -2.32
N ALA A 369 -1.63 -0.29 -2.40
CA ALA A 369 -1.10 -1.11 -3.48
C ALA A 369 -1.59 -0.61 -4.85
N ALA A 370 -2.91 -0.50 -5.05
CA ALA A 370 -3.48 -0.09 -6.32
C ALA A 370 -2.97 1.29 -6.80
N ALA A 371 -2.78 2.25 -5.88
CA ALA A 371 -2.22 3.55 -6.19
C ALA A 371 -0.74 3.46 -6.61
N ALA A 372 0.06 2.67 -5.89
CA ALA A 372 1.48 2.50 -6.18
C ALA A 372 1.72 1.79 -7.52
N TYR A 373 1.03 0.69 -7.80
CA TYR A 373 1.20 -0.05 -9.06
C TYR A 373 0.76 0.80 -10.27
N ARG A 374 -0.37 1.51 -10.16
CA ARG A 374 -0.84 2.42 -11.23
C ARG A 374 0.17 3.52 -11.55
N ALA A 375 0.82 4.09 -10.54
CA ALA A 375 1.83 5.12 -10.75
C ALA A 375 3.05 4.59 -11.52
N LYS A 376 3.40 3.31 -11.35
CA LYS A 376 4.47 2.67 -12.13
C LYS A 376 4.05 2.28 -13.54
N ASP A 377 2.79 1.91 -13.75
CA ASP A 377 2.29 1.62 -15.11
C ASP A 377 2.27 2.88 -16.00
N VAL A 378 1.95 4.05 -15.42
CA VAL A 378 1.90 5.32 -16.18
C VAL A 378 3.30 5.85 -16.55
N ASP A 379 4.35 5.48 -15.82
CA ASP A 379 5.74 5.84 -16.15
C ASP A 379 6.30 5.02 -17.33
N HIS A 380 5.54 4.06 -17.88
CA HIS A 380 5.92 3.19 -18.99
C HIS A 380 5.24 3.50 -20.34
N ASP A 381 4.35 4.50 -20.39
CA ASP A 381 3.80 5.10 -21.62
C ASP A 381 4.47 6.45 -21.95
#